data_AF-A0A7G9TD87-F1
#
_entry.id   AF-A0A7G9TD87-F1
#
_cell.length_a   1.000
_cell.length_b   1.000
_cell.length_c   1.000
_cell.angle_alpha   90.00
_cell.angle_beta   90.00
_cell.angle_gamma   90.00
#
_symmetry.space_group_name_H-M   'P 1'
#
loop_
_entity.id
_entity.type
_entity.pdbx_description
1 polymer ?
#
loop_
_entity_poly.entity_id
_entity_poly.type
_entity_poly.pdbx_seq_one_letter_code
_entity_poly.pdbx_strand_id
1 'polypeptide(L)'
;MDIVSRIRVDHEDYVAVRDEIIEAYDAIGYTATPIFLLIIGESRTGKSSVVREVLETYHPRQADERTIRTVVYAVAPAKASVKGLLESLLKGLGDPLWSKGTISSMTMRLHTLLHEVECKLVILDEFQHLCGRGKAALLADWLKVLLESSKFGLIAVGLPESASVVAQHKQLKQRCDEPLCMPTFDWTDKASVAQFRAVLMQFQKQLHPFELPNLASREMSLRVFLATAGRIGLVAKLLDRAVRMAIRQKRLEIRLEDLASAYKRAIWGASSFPIPGGPFLAALEDLEGRGVREAVFANAAAEPVADQSSAVEVHRADLPQEPTKRGAPKGSLRSKGSRGSDKSSRKASGELRGVL
;
A
#
# COMPACT_ATOMS: atom_id res chain seq x y z
N MET A 1 -5.09 18.02 -0.06
CA MET A 1 -5.76 16.97 -0.85
C MET A 1 -4.77 16.42 -1.85
N ASP A 2 -4.52 15.12 -1.80
CA ASP A 2 -3.74 14.40 -2.79
C ASP A 2 -4.72 13.86 -3.84
N ILE A 3 -4.92 14.65 -4.89
CA ILE A 3 -5.94 14.39 -5.93
C ILE A 3 -5.45 13.27 -6.85
N VAL A 4 -4.15 13.18 -7.08
CA VAL A 4 -3.56 12.32 -8.11
C VAL A 4 -3.37 10.89 -7.61
N SER A 5 -3.10 10.68 -6.31
CA SER A 5 -2.98 9.31 -5.77
C SER A 5 -4.30 8.51 -5.74
N ARG A 6 -5.42 9.19 -5.99
CA ARG A 6 -6.76 8.59 -6.12
C ARG A 6 -7.17 8.34 -7.57
N ILE A 7 -6.39 8.82 -8.53
CA ILE A 7 -6.65 8.58 -9.95
C ILE A 7 -6.42 7.11 -10.24
N ARG A 8 -7.48 6.45 -10.71
CA ARG A 8 -7.43 5.08 -11.21
C ARG A 8 -7.25 5.10 -12.71
N VAL A 9 -6.33 4.29 -13.18
CA VAL A 9 -6.04 4.17 -14.60
C VAL A 9 -6.19 2.71 -14.98
N ASP A 10 -7.22 2.45 -15.77
CA ASP A 10 -7.52 1.12 -16.27
C ASP A 10 -6.67 0.91 -17.52
N HIS A 11 -5.70 0.01 -17.43
CA HIS A 11 -4.95 -0.50 -18.57
C HIS A 11 -5.10 -2.02 -18.62
N GLU A 12 -4.72 -2.62 -19.74
CA GLU A 12 -4.94 -4.05 -20.03
C GLU A 12 -4.46 -4.96 -18.89
N ASP A 13 -3.20 -4.85 -18.45
CA ASP A 13 -2.70 -5.68 -17.34
C ASP A 13 -3.38 -5.37 -16.00
N TYR A 14 -3.75 -4.11 -15.74
CA TYR A 14 -4.47 -3.75 -14.52
C TYR A 14 -5.85 -4.43 -14.47
N VAL A 15 -6.57 -4.38 -15.59
CA VAL A 15 -7.89 -5.01 -15.74
C VAL A 15 -7.76 -6.52 -15.63
N ALA A 16 -6.80 -7.13 -16.34
CA ALA A 16 -6.57 -8.57 -16.28
C ALA A 16 -6.25 -9.04 -14.84
N VAL A 17 -5.34 -8.36 -14.14
CA VAL A 17 -5.00 -8.70 -12.75
C VAL A 17 -6.22 -8.53 -11.83
N ARG A 18 -6.97 -7.43 -11.98
CA ARG A 18 -8.19 -7.20 -11.18
C ARG A 18 -9.22 -8.29 -11.40
N ASP A 19 -9.48 -8.64 -12.65
CA ASP A 19 -10.50 -9.62 -13.02
C ASP A 19 -10.14 -11.00 -12.49
N GLU A 20 -8.86 -11.39 -12.54
CA GLU A 20 -8.35 -12.64 -11.95
C GLU A 20 -8.54 -12.67 -10.42
N ILE A 21 -8.31 -11.54 -9.72
CA ILE A 21 -8.55 -11.46 -8.28
C ILE A 21 -10.04 -11.62 -7.95
N ILE A 22 -10.92 -11.03 -8.76
CA ILE A 22 -12.36 -11.14 -8.58
C ILE A 22 -12.83 -12.58 -8.81
N GLU A 23 -12.38 -13.21 -9.90
CA GLU A 23 -12.67 -14.61 -10.19
C GLU A 23 -12.18 -15.53 -9.07
N ALA A 24 -10.94 -15.33 -8.61
CA ALA A 24 -10.38 -16.04 -7.47
C ALA A 24 -11.23 -15.85 -6.21
N TYR A 25 -11.66 -14.62 -5.91
CA TYR A 25 -12.50 -14.36 -4.75
C TYR A 25 -13.86 -15.08 -4.82
N ASP A 26 -14.50 -15.08 -5.98
CA ASP A 26 -15.81 -15.70 -6.20
C ASP A 26 -15.73 -17.24 -6.17
N ALA A 27 -14.62 -17.81 -6.59
CA ALA A 27 -14.37 -19.25 -6.57
C ALA A 27 -14.09 -19.81 -5.16
N ILE A 28 -13.75 -18.97 -4.16
CA ILE A 28 -13.45 -19.42 -2.79
C ILE A 28 -14.67 -20.11 -2.16
N GLY A 29 -14.46 -21.36 -1.75
CA GLY A 29 -15.50 -22.23 -1.19
C GLY A 29 -16.18 -23.15 -2.21
N TYR A 30 -15.90 -22.97 -3.51
CA TYR A 30 -16.40 -23.82 -4.59
C TYR A 30 -15.29 -24.69 -5.21
N THR A 31 -14.02 -24.39 -4.94
CA THR A 31 -12.87 -25.16 -5.43
C THR A 31 -12.43 -26.26 -4.46
N ALA A 32 -11.94 -27.37 -5.01
CA ALA A 32 -11.35 -28.46 -4.22
C ALA A 32 -9.94 -28.14 -3.71
N THR A 33 -9.25 -27.20 -4.36
CA THR A 33 -7.90 -26.76 -4.02
C THR A 33 -7.89 -25.33 -3.47
N PRO A 34 -6.99 -25.02 -2.51
CA PRO A 34 -6.80 -23.64 -2.06
C PRO A 34 -6.37 -22.75 -3.22
N ILE A 35 -6.95 -21.56 -3.31
CA ILE A 35 -6.58 -20.56 -4.30
C ILE A 35 -5.37 -19.78 -3.80
N PHE A 36 -4.32 -19.72 -4.62
CA PHE A 36 -3.14 -18.93 -4.32
C PHE A 36 -2.63 -18.22 -5.57
N LEU A 37 -2.81 -16.90 -5.61
CA LEU A 37 -2.30 -16.05 -6.68
C LEU A 37 -1.03 -15.32 -6.24
N LEU A 38 -0.14 -15.07 -7.20
CA LEU A 38 1.02 -14.21 -7.03
C LEU A 38 0.99 -13.07 -8.04
N ILE A 39 0.98 -11.83 -7.56
CA ILE A 39 1.06 -10.62 -8.38
C ILE A 39 2.47 -10.05 -8.27
N ILE A 40 3.17 -9.96 -9.39
CA ILE A 40 4.53 -9.46 -9.46
C ILE A 40 4.65 -8.23 -10.35
N GLY A 41 5.65 -7.41 -10.08
CA GLY A 41 6.00 -6.28 -10.93
C GLY A 41 7.00 -5.37 -10.24
N GLU A 42 7.68 -4.53 -11.01
CA GLU A 42 8.61 -3.55 -10.46
C GLU A 42 7.94 -2.58 -9.47
N SER A 43 8.73 -1.93 -8.64
CA SER A 43 8.18 -0.89 -7.77
C SER A 43 7.49 0.18 -8.62
N ARG A 44 6.31 0.62 -8.18
CA ARG A 44 5.49 1.67 -8.84
C ARG A 44 4.88 1.28 -10.20
N THR A 45 4.64 -0.01 -10.45
CA THR A 45 3.87 -0.47 -11.63
C THR A 45 2.35 -0.43 -11.45
N GLY A 46 1.84 -0.20 -10.23
CA GLY A 46 0.39 -0.10 -9.97
C GLY A 46 -0.21 -1.23 -9.12
N LYS A 47 0.61 -2.18 -8.65
CA LYS A 47 0.18 -3.30 -7.78
C LYS A 47 -0.68 -2.86 -6.60
N SER A 48 -0.21 -1.89 -5.81
CA SER A 48 -0.94 -1.39 -4.65
C SER A 48 -2.25 -0.67 -5.04
N SER A 49 -2.38 -0.16 -6.26
CA SER A 49 -3.63 0.44 -6.76
C SER A 49 -4.69 -0.63 -7.00
N VAL A 50 -4.33 -1.76 -7.64
CA VAL A 50 -5.24 -2.91 -7.82
C VAL A 50 -5.69 -3.45 -6.47
N VAL A 51 -4.74 -3.67 -5.55
CA VAL A 51 -5.05 -4.17 -4.19
C VAL A 51 -6.00 -3.22 -3.47
N ARG A 52 -5.79 -1.90 -3.58
CA ARG A 52 -6.69 -0.90 -2.98
C ARG A 52 -8.09 -0.97 -3.56
N GLU A 53 -8.22 -1.14 -4.87
CA GLU A 53 -9.54 -1.31 -5.51
C GLU A 53 -10.28 -2.54 -4.99
N VAL A 54 -9.58 -3.66 -4.81
CA VAL A 54 -10.15 -4.88 -4.21
C VAL A 54 -10.62 -4.60 -2.78
N LEU A 55 -9.82 -3.90 -1.97
CA LEU A 55 -10.17 -3.55 -0.59
C LEU A 55 -11.37 -2.58 -0.49
N GLU A 56 -11.51 -1.65 -1.44
CA GLU A 56 -12.66 -0.75 -1.50
C GLU A 56 -13.93 -1.48 -1.97
N THR A 57 -13.79 -2.39 -2.93
CA THR A 57 -14.88 -3.23 -3.45
C THR A 57 -15.43 -4.15 -2.36
N TYR A 58 -14.53 -4.82 -1.64
CA TYR A 58 -14.84 -5.73 -0.54
C TYR A 58 -14.60 -5.09 0.83
N HIS A 59 -15.12 -3.87 1.01
CA HIS A 59 -14.98 -3.14 2.27
C HIS A 59 -15.65 -3.89 3.44
N PRO A 60 -15.11 -3.77 4.67
CA PRO A 60 -15.72 -4.36 5.85
C PRO A 60 -17.15 -3.85 6.06
N ARG A 61 -18.06 -4.75 6.43
CA ARG A 61 -19.47 -4.41 6.71
C ARG A 61 -19.80 -4.75 8.15
N GLN A 62 -20.62 -3.93 8.79
CA GLN A 62 -21.19 -4.25 10.09
C GLN A 62 -22.42 -5.14 9.88
N ALA A 63 -22.44 -6.30 10.51
CA ALA A 63 -23.60 -7.17 10.58
C ALA A 63 -23.87 -7.45 12.05
N ASP A 64 -25.04 -7.02 12.53
CA ASP A 64 -25.43 -7.05 13.94
C ASP A 64 -24.37 -6.38 14.85
N GLU A 65 -23.72 -7.16 15.72
CA GLU A 65 -22.66 -6.76 16.65
C GLU A 65 -21.26 -7.21 16.21
N ARG A 66 -21.10 -7.64 14.94
CA ARG A 66 -19.85 -8.18 14.41
C ARG A 66 -19.44 -7.45 13.14
N THR A 67 -18.13 -7.28 12.97
CA THR A 67 -17.56 -6.76 11.73
C THR A 67 -17.25 -7.93 10.80
N ILE A 68 -17.99 -8.04 9.71
CA ILE A 68 -17.68 -8.96 8.62
C ILE A 68 -16.55 -8.35 7.79
N ARG A 69 -15.47 -9.10 7.63
CA ARG A 69 -14.27 -8.69 6.90
C ARG A 69 -13.83 -9.81 5.97
N THR A 70 -14.40 -9.82 4.77
CA THR A 70 -14.13 -10.86 3.78
C THR A 70 -12.73 -10.78 3.16
N VAL A 71 -12.08 -9.62 3.21
CA VAL A 71 -10.69 -9.42 2.77
C VAL A 71 -9.81 -8.90 3.90
N VAL A 72 -8.74 -9.65 4.19
CA VAL A 72 -7.71 -9.28 5.18
C VAL A 72 -6.43 -8.93 4.46
N TYR A 73 -5.92 -7.72 4.68
CA TYR A 73 -4.70 -7.21 4.06
C TYR A 73 -3.59 -7.03 5.11
N ALA A 74 -2.38 -7.46 4.76
CA ALA A 74 -1.19 -7.20 5.55
C ALA A 74 0.02 -6.91 4.66
N VAL A 75 0.85 -5.97 5.10
CA VAL A 75 2.15 -5.69 4.51
C VAL A 75 3.21 -6.49 5.27
N ALA A 76 4.03 -7.26 4.55
CA ALA A 76 5.16 -7.96 5.14
C ALA A 76 6.20 -6.92 5.62
N PRO A 77 6.58 -6.90 6.91
CA PRO A 77 7.55 -5.93 7.40
C PRO A 77 8.95 -6.18 6.82
N ALA A 78 9.78 -5.13 6.74
CA ALA A 78 11.18 -5.27 6.33
C ALA A 78 11.91 -6.32 7.19
N LYS A 79 12.58 -7.28 6.55
CA LYS A 79 13.22 -8.46 7.20
C LYS A 79 12.25 -9.38 7.96
N ALA A 80 10.98 -9.44 7.55
CA ALA A 80 9.95 -10.25 8.17
C ALA A 80 10.41 -11.68 8.53
N SER A 81 9.95 -12.13 9.69
CA SER A 81 9.85 -13.56 10.01
C SER A 81 8.38 -13.96 9.90
N VAL A 82 8.12 -15.27 9.79
CA VAL A 82 6.75 -15.80 9.90
C VAL A 82 6.06 -15.29 11.17
N LYS A 83 6.81 -15.21 12.28
CA LYS A 83 6.29 -14.65 13.53
C LYS A 83 5.91 -13.18 13.40
N GLY A 84 6.78 -12.35 12.81
CA GLY A 84 6.48 -10.92 12.62
C GLY A 84 5.25 -10.69 11.74
N LEU A 85 5.06 -11.52 10.70
CA LEU A 85 3.84 -11.48 9.88
C LEU A 85 2.58 -11.87 10.68
N LEU A 86 2.69 -12.92 11.51
CA LEU A 86 1.60 -13.34 12.40
C LEU A 86 1.22 -12.23 13.40
N GLU A 87 2.21 -11.59 14.02
CA GLU A 87 1.99 -10.45 14.93
C GLU A 87 1.22 -9.33 14.22
N SER A 88 1.63 -9.01 12.99
CA SER A 88 0.97 -8.02 12.12
C SER A 88 -0.49 -8.38 11.81
N LEU A 89 -0.76 -9.61 11.36
CA LEU A 89 -2.11 -10.07 11.03
C LEU A 89 -3.02 -10.11 12.26
N LEU A 90 -2.54 -10.68 13.37
CA LEU A 90 -3.30 -10.78 14.62
C LEU A 90 -3.61 -9.42 15.21
N LYS A 91 -2.63 -8.50 15.23
CA LYS A 91 -2.84 -7.12 15.66
C LYS A 91 -3.89 -6.43 14.80
N GLY A 92 -3.83 -6.68 13.49
CA GLY A 92 -4.80 -6.20 12.53
C GLY A 92 -6.22 -6.67 12.82
N LEU A 93 -6.39 -7.96 13.11
CA LEU A 93 -7.67 -8.57 13.44
C LEU A 93 -8.16 -8.27 14.87
N GLY A 94 -7.41 -7.49 15.65
CA GLY A 94 -7.81 -7.05 16.98
C GLY A 94 -7.49 -8.04 18.11
N ASP A 95 -6.59 -9.00 17.89
CA ASP A 95 -6.18 -9.96 18.92
C ASP A 95 -5.53 -9.25 20.12
N PRO A 96 -6.09 -9.36 21.35
CA PRO A 96 -5.52 -8.69 22.53
C PRO A 96 -4.13 -9.22 22.91
N LEU A 97 -3.78 -10.43 22.44
CA LEU A 97 -2.51 -11.10 22.69
C LEU A 97 -1.64 -11.20 21.44
N TRP A 98 -1.81 -10.28 20.47
CA TRP A 98 -1.20 -10.32 19.14
C TRP A 98 0.31 -10.62 19.10
N SER A 99 1.08 -10.22 20.11
CA SER A 99 2.53 -10.45 20.20
C SER A 99 2.96 -11.69 21.01
N LYS A 100 2.02 -12.38 21.66
CA LYS A 100 2.31 -13.49 22.56
C LYS A 100 2.03 -14.85 21.92
N GLY A 101 2.94 -15.80 22.11
CA GLY A 101 2.76 -17.19 21.71
C GLY A 101 3.90 -17.76 20.87
N THR A 102 3.76 -19.04 20.53
CA THR A 102 4.58 -19.72 19.53
C THR A 102 3.96 -19.52 18.15
N ILE A 103 4.71 -19.75 17.08
CA ILE A 103 4.18 -19.67 15.70
C ILE A 103 2.93 -20.55 15.54
N SER A 104 2.95 -21.76 16.09
CA SER A 104 1.82 -22.68 16.04
C SER A 104 0.58 -22.12 16.77
N SER A 105 0.73 -21.65 18.02
CA SER A 105 -0.41 -21.11 18.77
C SER A 105 -0.96 -19.83 18.14
N MET A 106 -0.09 -18.97 17.60
CA MET A 106 -0.48 -17.77 16.86
C MET A 106 -1.20 -18.11 15.55
N THR A 107 -0.77 -19.15 14.83
CA THR A 107 -1.42 -19.60 13.60
C THR A 107 -2.83 -20.13 13.88
N MET A 108 -3.01 -20.92 14.93
CA MET A 108 -4.34 -21.37 15.37
C MET A 108 -5.27 -20.20 15.72
N ARG A 109 -4.77 -19.18 16.44
CA ARG A 109 -5.55 -17.96 16.71
C ARG A 109 -5.89 -17.22 15.44
N LEU A 110 -4.95 -17.12 14.50
CA LEU A 110 -5.19 -16.48 13.21
C LEU A 110 -6.33 -17.19 12.47
N HIS A 111 -6.31 -18.53 12.36
CA HIS A 111 -7.42 -19.27 11.74
C HIS A 111 -8.77 -19.00 12.43
N THR A 112 -8.78 -18.93 13.76
CA THR A 112 -10.00 -18.64 14.54
C THR A 112 -10.54 -17.25 14.19
N LEU A 113 -9.68 -16.22 14.21
CA LEU A 113 -10.08 -14.85 13.90
C LEU A 113 -10.49 -14.68 12.44
N LEU A 114 -9.78 -15.31 11.49
CA LEU A 114 -10.16 -15.30 10.07
C LEU A 114 -11.55 -15.93 9.87
N HIS A 115 -11.87 -16.99 10.60
CA HIS A 115 -13.19 -17.60 10.56
C HIS A 115 -14.26 -16.70 11.20
N GLU A 116 -13.98 -16.08 12.34
CA GLU A 116 -14.92 -15.19 13.05
C GLU A 116 -15.30 -13.94 12.25
N VAL A 117 -14.38 -13.41 11.44
CA VAL A 117 -14.65 -12.27 10.56
C VAL A 117 -15.14 -12.68 9.17
N GLU A 118 -15.41 -13.97 8.95
CA GLU A 118 -15.84 -14.54 7.68
C GLU A 118 -14.88 -14.20 6.51
N CYS A 119 -13.57 -14.22 6.80
CA CYS A 119 -12.55 -13.93 5.81
C CYS A 119 -12.58 -14.97 4.70
N LYS A 120 -12.70 -14.49 3.45
CA LYS A 120 -12.53 -15.30 2.25
C LYS A 120 -11.14 -15.16 1.65
N LEU A 121 -10.50 -14.00 1.74
CA LEU A 121 -9.28 -13.70 1.01
C LEU A 121 -8.25 -12.99 1.89
N VAL A 122 -7.03 -13.52 1.94
CA VAL A 122 -5.89 -12.89 2.59
C VAL A 122 -4.95 -12.32 1.53
N ILE A 123 -4.59 -11.05 1.63
CA ILE A 123 -3.64 -10.37 0.75
C ILE A 123 -2.36 -10.05 1.54
N LEU A 124 -1.22 -10.53 1.07
CA LEU A 124 0.10 -10.29 1.63
C LEU A 124 0.94 -9.43 0.67
N ASP A 125 1.11 -8.15 1.01
CA ASP A 125 1.92 -7.21 0.24
C ASP A 125 3.40 -7.26 0.65
N GLU A 126 4.27 -6.77 -0.23
CA GLU A 126 5.73 -6.82 -0.08
C GLU A 126 6.27 -8.24 0.19
N PHE A 127 5.68 -9.25 -0.46
CA PHE A 127 5.93 -10.68 -0.24
C PHE A 127 7.41 -11.06 -0.34
N GLN A 128 8.21 -10.36 -1.15
CA GLN A 128 9.65 -10.59 -1.25
C GLN A 128 10.38 -10.46 0.09
N HIS A 129 9.84 -9.73 1.07
CA HIS A 129 10.43 -9.61 2.41
C HIS A 129 10.33 -10.91 3.23
N LEU A 130 9.34 -11.76 2.94
CA LEU A 130 9.18 -13.08 3.56
C LEU A 130 10.11 -14.12 2.92
N CYS A 131 10.53 -13.85 1.69
CA CYS A 131 11.29 -14.74 0.82
C CYS A 131 12.82 -14.69 0.99
N GLY A 132 13.33 -14.02 2.02
CA GLY A 132 14.77 -13.85 2.24
C GLY A 132 15.56 -15.18 2.39
N ARG A 133 16.87 -15.14 2.06
CA ARG A 133 17.78 -16.31 2.09
C ARG A 133 17.66 -17.10 3.40
N GLY A 134 17.31 -18.37 3.30
CA GLY A 134 17.21 -19.32 4.43
C GLY A 134 15.87 -19.37 5.17
N LYS A 135 14.92 -18.46 4.88
CA LYS A 135 13.59 -18.43 5.52
C LYS A 135 12.48 -19.05 4.68
N ALA A 136 12.73 -19.27 3.40
CA ALA A 136 11.70 -19.60 2.45
C ALA A 136 11.10 -21.01 2.64
N ALA A 137 11.86 -21.97 3.19
CA ALA A 137 11.33 -23.27 3.61
C ALA A 137 10.33 -23.14 4.78
N LEU A 138 10.69 -22.39 5.83
CA LEU A 138 9.80 -22.13 6.96
C LEU A 138 8.54 -21.37 6.54
N LEU A 139 8.68 -20.40 5.63
CA LEU A 139 7.54 -19.70 5.04
C LEU A 139 6.64 -20.65 4.26
N ALA A 140 7.21 -21.51 3.41
CA ALA A 140 6.47 -22.48 2.61
C ALA A 140 5.69 -23.45 3.51
N ASP A 141 6.32 -23.98 4.55
CA ASP A 141 5.68 -24.88 5.52
C ASP A 141 4.56 -24.17 6.27
N TRP A 142 4.77 -22.91 6.69
CA TRP A 142 3.72 -22.13 7.36
C TRP A 142 2.56 -21.77 6.44
N LEU A 143 2.83 -21.30 5.21
CA LEU A 143 1.81 -21.04 4.20
C LEU A 143 1.06 -22.32 3.87
N LYS A 144 1.73 -23.48 3.92
CA LYS A 144 1.05 -24.75 3.73
C LYS A 144 -0.01 -25.00 4.80
N VAL A 145 0.33 -24.81 6.07
CA VAL A 145 -0.59 -24.94 7.21
C VAL A 145 -1.71 -23.91 7.11
N LEU A 146 -1.37 -22.67 6.76
CA LEU A 146 -2.35 -21.60 6.58
C LEU A 146 -3.38 -21.96 5.48
N LEU A 147 -2.93 -22.50 4.36
CA LEU A 147 -3.78 -22.87 3.22
C LEU A 147 -4.47 -24.24 3.37
N GLU A 148 -4.18 -25.02 4.40
CA GLU A 148 -4.70 -26.39 4.56
C GLU A 148 -6.20 -26.40 4.85
N SER A 149 -6.72 -25.37 5.52
CA SER A 149 -8.15 -25.10 5.55
C SER A 149 -8.54 -24.39 4.25
N SER A 150 -9.14 -25.10 3.28
CA SER A 150 -9.62 -24.58 1.99
C SER A 150 -10.75 -23.52 2.08
N LYS A 151 -10.86 -22.83 3.22
CA LYS A 151 -11.91 -21.86 3.54
C LYS A 151 -11.58 -20.45 3.10
N PHE A 152 -10.32 -20.17 2.74
CA PHE A 152 -9.90 -18.88 2.23
C PHE A 152 -8.80 -19.01 1.16
N GLY A 153 -8.73 -18.02 0.27
CA GLY A 153 -7.68 -17.85 -0.73
C GLY A 153 -6.57 -16.92 -0.23
N LEU A 154 -5.43 -16.98 -0.92
CA LEU A 154 -4.25 -16.15 -0.66
C LEU A 154 -3.85 -15.40 -1.93
N ILE A 155 -3.56 -14.11 -1.81
CA ILE A 155 -2.87 -13.33 -2.84
C ILE A 155 -1.56 -12.82 -2.22
N ALA A 156 -0.44 -13.19 -2.83
CA ALA A 156 0.84 -12.56 -2.56
C ALA A 156 1.10 -11.45 -3.57
N VAL A 157 1.59 -10.29 -3.12
CA VAL A 157 1.96 -9.16 -3.96
C VAL A 157 3.41 -8.80 -3.68
N GLY A 158 4.24 -8.66 -4.71
CA GLY A 158 5.65 -8.37 -4.49
C GLY A 158 6.44 -7.97 -5.73
N LEU A 159 7.76 -7.89 -5.54
CA LEU A 159 8.71 -7.66 -6.64
C LEU A 159 8.91 -8.92 -7.49
N PRO A 160 9.44 -8.82 -8.73
CA PRO A 160 9.62 -9.96 -9.63
C PRO A 160 10.41 -11.13 -9.02
N GLU A 161 11.34 -10.87 -8.10
CA GLU A 161 12.12 -11.93 -7.44
C GLU A 161 11.25 -12.86 -6.57
N SER A 162 10.04 -12.41 -6.17
CA SER A 162 9.07 -13.23 -5.44
C SER A 162 8.70 -14.51 -6.19
N ALA A 163 8.61 -14.45 -7.53
CA ALA A 163 8.29 -15.60 -8.36
C ALA A 163 9.37 -16.67 -8.28
N SER A 164 10.65 -16.27 -8.23
CA SER A 164 11.77 -17.20 -8.10
C SER A 164 11.69 -18.00 -6.79
N VAL A 165 11.20 -17.37 -5.71
CA VAL A 165 11.10 -18.02 -4.40
C VAL A 165 9.95 -19.02 -4.39
N VAL A 166 8.78 -18.64 -4.93
CA VAL A 166 7.67 -19.59 -5.10
C VAL A 166 8.11 -20.78 -5.97
N ALA A 167 8.80 -20.53 -7.08
CA ALA A 167 9.25 -21.56 -8.01
C ALA A 167 10.28 -22.54 -7.40
N GLN A 168 11.15 -22.07 -6.50
CA GLN A 168 12.15 -22.90 -5.81
C GLN A 168 11.52 -23.84 -4.76
N HIS A 169 10.33 -23.53 -4.26
CA HIS A 169 9.63 -24.35 -3.27
C HIS A 169 8.52 -25.16 -3.91
N LYS A 170 8.78 -26.46 -4.15
CA LYS A 170 7.84 -27.40 -4.80
C LYS A 170 6.41 -27.34 -4.23
N GLN A 171 6.27 -27.19 -2.91
CA GLN A 171 4.96 -27.12 -2.27
C GLN A 171 4.19 -25.83 -2.57
N LEU A 172 4.88 -24.70 -2.68
CA LEU A 172 4.28 -23.42 -3.08
C LEU A 172 3.99 -23.41 -4.57
N LYS A 173 4.96 -23.84 -5.39
CA LYS A 173 4.80 -23.93 -6.85
C LYS A 173 3.61 -24.79 -7.29
N GLN A 174 3.29 -25.86 -6.55
CA GLN A 174 2.15 -26.73 -6.88
C GLN A 174 0.79 -26.16 -6.49
N ARG A 175 0.76 -25.06 -5.71
CA ARG A 175 -0.46 -24.43 -5.21
C ARG A 175 -0.66 -23.03 -5.76
N CYS A 176 0.42 -22.35 -6.09
CA CYS A 176 0.40 -21.04 -6.71
C CYS A 176 0.11 -21.19 -8.20
N ASP A 177 -0.86 -20.43 -8.68
CA ASP A 177 -1.11 -20.29 -10.11
C ASP A 177 0.05 -19.52 -10.79
N GLU A 178 0.03 -19.48 -12.12
CA GLU A 178 1.03 -18.74 -12.88
C GLU A 178 1.06 -17.27 -12.42
N PRO A 179 2.24 -16.67 -12.14
CA PRO A 179 2.30 -15.31 -11.62
C PRO A 179 1.69 -14.28 -12.58
N LEU A 180 0.81 -13.43 -12.04
CA LEU A 180 0.22 -12.31 -12.75
C LEU A 180 1.21 -11.14 -12.77
N CYS A 181 1.61 -10.70 -13.95
CA CYS A 181 2.61 -9.65 -14.10
C CYS A 181 1.97 -8.28 -14.29
N MET A 182 2.43 -7.29 -13.53
CA MET A 182 2.22 -5.87 -13.80
C MET A 182 3.50 -5.27 -14.37
N PRO A 183 3.67 -5.25 -15.70
CA PRO A 183 4.91 -4.83 -16.34
C PRO A 183 5.12 -3.31 -16.25
N THR A 184 6.34 -2.88 -16.52
CA THR A 184 6.62 -1.49 -16.90
C THR A 184 6.33 -1.31 -18.38
N PHE A 185 5.90 -0.12 -18.79
CA PHE A 185 5.74 0.16 -20.21
C PHE A 185 7.08 0.12 -20.95
N ASP A 186 7.06 -0.38 -22.19
CA ASP A 186 8.20 -0.48 -23.08
C ASP A 186 8.02 0.47 -24.27
N TRP A 187 9.00 1.36 -24.48
CA TRP A 187 8.95 2.31 -25.60
C TRP A 187 9.38 1.69 -26.93
N THR A 188 9.91 0.47 -26.93
CA THR A 188 10.30 -0.26 -28.14
C THR A 188 9.13 -1.05 -28.75
N ASP A 189 8.13 -1.40 -27.93
CA ASP A 189 6.91 -2.03 -28.37
C ASP A 189 5.81 -1.01 -28.68
N LYS A 190 5.26 -1.09 -29.90
CA LYS A 190 4.20 -0.19 -30.35
C LYS A 190 2.90 -0.37 -29.56
N ALA A 191 2.57 -1.58 -29.15
CA ALA A 191 1.36 -1.83 -28.36
C ALA A 191 1.49 -1.22 -26.96
N SER A 192 2.63 -1.45 -26.30
CA SER A 192 2.95 -0.84 -25.00
C SER A 192 2.98 0.69 -25.05
N VAL A 193 3.53 1.31 -26.11
CA VAL A 193 3.48 2.77 -26.30
C VAL A 193 2.02 3.26 -26.45
N ALA A 194 1.19 2.54 -27.19
CA ALA A 194 -0.22 2.91 -27.36
C ALA A 194 -0.99 2.83 -26.03
N GLN A 195 -0.80 1.76 -25.26
CA GLN A 195 -1.37 1.62 -23.92
C GLN A 195 -0.87 2.73 -22.97
N PHE A 196 0.43 3.04 -22.95
CA PHE A 196 0.97 4.11 -22.11
C PHE A 196 0.34 5.47 -22.45
N ARG A 197 0.13 5.77 -23.74
CA ARG A 197 -0.55 7.00 -24.17
C ARG A 197 -2.00 7.04 -23.73
N ALA A 198 -2.71 5.91 -23.74
CA ALA A 198 -4.06 5.82 -23.20
C ALA A 198 -4.08 6.10 -21.69
N VAL A 199 -3.11 5.55 -20.94
CA VAL A 199 -2.91 5.84 -19.51
C VAL A 199 -2.73 7.34 -19.27
N LEU A 200 -1.86 8.00 -20.03
CA LEU A 200 -1.62 9.45 -19.91
C LEU A 200 -2.87 10.27 -20.22
N MET A 201 -3.66 9.85 -21.21
CA MET A 201 -4.94 10.48 -21.54
C MET A 201 -5.93 10.40 -20.36
N GLN A 202 -6.01 9.24 -19.71
CA GLN A 202 -6.88 9.05 -18.55
C GLN A 202 -6.45 9.88 -17.34
N PHE A 203 -5.14 9.98 -17.07
CA PHE A 203 -4.61 10.92 -16.08
C PHE A 203 -5.02 12.36 -16.41
N GLN A 204 -4.76 12.82 -17.63
CA GLN A 204 -5.07 14.19 -18.04
C GLN A 204 -6.57 14.50 -17.88
N LYS A 205 -7.45 13.57 -18.25
CA LYS A 205 -8.90 13.72 -18.08
C LYS A 205 -9.31 13.87 -16.61
N GLN A 206 -8.73 13.08 -15.71
CA GLN A 206 -9.06 13.12 -14.29
C GLN A 206 -8.43 14.32 -13.55
N LEU A 207 -7.46 14.99 -14.17
CA LEU A 207 -6.84 16.21 -13.65
C LEU A 207 -7.61 17.49 -13.96
N HIS A 208 -8.77 17.43 -14.62
CA HIS A 208 -9.62 18.60 -14.79
C HIS A 208 -9.95 19.26 -13.43
N PRO A 209 -9.82 20.60 -13.28
CA PRO A 209 -9.73 21.63 -14.32
C PRO A 209 -8.30 22.08 -14.68
N PHE A 210 -7.24 21.35 -14.32
CA PHE A 210 -5.89 21.74 -14.72
C PHE A 210 -5.70 21.56 -16.23
N GLU A 211 -5.10 22.57 -16.87
CA GLU A 211 -4.79 22.57 -18.30
C GLU A 211 -3.34 22.11 -18.48
N LEU A 212 -3.16 20.92 -19.06
CA LEU A 212 -1.84 20.35 -19.37
C LEU A 212 -1.61 20.33 -20.89
N PRO A 213 -0.35 20.30 -21.35
CA PRO A 213 -0.05 19.91 -22.73
C PRO A 213 -0.68 18.55 -23.02
N ASN A 214 -0.99 18.26 -24.28
CA ASN A 214 -1.55 16.96 -24.67
C ASN A 214 -0.57 15.84 -24.32
N LEU A 215 -0.77 15.19 -23.16
CA LEU A 215 0.14 14.18 -22.62
C LEU A 215 0.17 12.94 -23.51
N ALA A 216 -0.93 12.65 -24.21
CA ALA A 216 -1.04 11.54 -25.13
C ALA A 216 -0.46 11.84 -26.53
N SER A 217 0.07 13.04 -26.80
CA SER A 217 0.80 13.32 -28.04
C SER A 217 2.11 12.52 -28.08
N ARG A 218 2.63 12.23 -29.30
CA ARG A 218 3.88 11.45 -29.46
C ARG A 218 5.04 12.07 -28.69
N GLU A 219 5.20 13.39 -28.80
CA GLU A 219 6.28 14.11 -28.13
C GLU A 219 6.12 14.08 -26.62
N MET A 220 4.98 14.51 -26.08
CA MET A 220 4.79 14.58 -24.63
C MET A 220 4.83 13.20 -23.98
N SER A 221 4.27 12.18 -24.64
CA SER A 221 4.33 10.82 -24.09
C SER A 221 5.76 10.29 -24.03
N LEU A 222 6.63 10.61 -25.00
CA LEU A 222 8.06 10.29 -24.91
C LEU A 222 8.72 11.01 -23.73
N ARG A 223 8.47 12.31 -23.58
CA ARG A 223 9.03 13.11 -22.47
C ARG A 223 8.61 12.55 -21.11
N VAL A 224 7.33 12.21 -20.95
CA VAL A 224 6.81 11.61 -19.71
C VAL A 224 7.36 10.19 -19.52
N PHE A 225 7.48 9.40 -20.58
CA PHE A 225 8.09 8.08 -20.52
C PHE A 225 9.53 8.14 -20.01
N LEU A 226 10.37 8.99 -20.61
CA LEU A 226 11.77 9.17 -20.20
C LEU A 226 11.89 9.73 -18.78
N ALA A 227 10.95 10.56 -18.34
CA ALA A 227 10.91 11.07 -16.97
C ALA A 227 10.54 10.00 -15.93
N THR A 228 9.84 8.94 -16.34
CA THR A 228 9.20 7.97 -15.43
C THR A 228 9.65 6.54 -15.64
N ALA A 229 10.51 6.29 -16.63
CA ALA A 229 10.93 4.96 -17.07
C ALA A 229 9.75 4.00 -17.28
N GLY A 230 8.62 4.50 -17.80
CA GLY A 230 7.42 3.71 -18.03
C GLY A 230 6.70 3.19 -16.78
N ARG A 231 6.94 3.79 -15.60
CA ARG A 231 6.30 3.39 -14.33
C ARG A 231 5.11 4.30 -14.00
N ILE A 232 3.89 3.76 -13.95
CA ILE A 232 2.65 4.51 -13.68
C ILE A 232 2.73 5.29 -12.36
N GLY A 233 3.27 4.69 -11.30
CA GLY A 233 3.37 5.38 -10.02
C GLY A 233 4.34 6.57 -10.06
N LEU A 234 5.33 6.57 -10.96
CA LEU A 234 6.18 7.76 -11.20
C LEU A 234 5.45 8.82 -12.03
N VAL A 235 4.59 8.41 -12.97
CA VAL A 235 3.68 9.34 -13.68
C VAL A 235 2.78 10.06 -12.68
N ALA A 236 2.10 9.31 -11.81
CA ALA A 236 1.25 9.88 -10.76
C ALA A 236 2.04 10.83 -9.85
N LYS A 237 3.24 10.43 -9.40
CA LYS A 237 4.11 11.27 -8.55
C LYS A 237 4.54 12.57 -9.24
N LEU A 238 4.88 12.51 -10.53
CA LEU A 238 5.25 13.67 -11.34
C LEU A 238 4.07 14.64 -11.47
N LEU A 239 2.90 14.14 -11.87
CA LEU A 239 1.71 14.96 -12.09
C LEU A 239 1.19 15.56 -10.76
N ASP A 240 1.20 14.80 -9.67
CA ASP A 240 0.89 15.29 -8.31
C ASP A 240 1.80 16.45 -7.91
N ARG A 241 3.10 16.37 -8.21
CA ARG A 241 4.02 17.46 -7.95
C ARG A 241 3.71 18.69 -8.80
N ALA A 242 3.42 18.52 -10.09
CA ALA A 242 3.08 19.62 -11.00
C ALA A 242 1.78 20.33 -10.56
N VAL A 243 0.73 19.56 -10.26
CA VAL A 243 -0.57 20.07 -9.76
C VAL A 243 -0.39 20.86 -8.46
N ARG A 244 0.34 20.30 -7.48
CA ARG A 244 0.61 21.03 -6.22
C ARG A 244 1.37 22.33 -6.44
N MET A 245 2.26 22.37 -7.43
CA MET A 245 2.96 23.60 -7.79
C MET A 245 2.03 24.63 -8.42
N ALA A 246 1.14 24.21 -9.32
CA ALA A 246 0.14 25.08 -9.94
C ALA A 246 -0.84 25.66 -8.90
N ILE A 247 -1.35 24.83 -7.98
CA ILE A 247 -2.22 25.25 -6.87
C ILE A 247 -1.55 26.32 -6.03
N ARG A 248 -0.28 26.14 -5.64
CA ARG A 248 0.47 27.13 -4.84
C ARG A 248 0.62 28.47 -5.57
N GLN A 249 0.74 28.42 -6.89
CA GLN A 249 0.85 29.59 -7.74
C GLN A 249 -0.52 30.15 -8.17
N LYS A 250 -1.62 29.54 -7.71
CA LYS A 250 -3.00 29.90 -8.06
C LYS A 250 -3.24 29.92 -9.58
N ARG A 251 -2.63 28.97 -10.30
CA ARG A 251 -2.80 28.76 -11.75
C ARG A 251 -3.48 27.42 -12.02
N LEU A 252 -4.23 27.36 -13.11
CA LEU A 252 -4.78 26.10 -13.67
C LEU A 252 -3.93 25.55 -14.80
N GLU A 253 -3.23 26.42 -15.53
CA GLU A 253 -2.29 26.05 -16.59
C GLU A 253 -1.01 25.45 -15.99
N ILE A 254 -0.63 24.26 -16.45
CA ILE A 254 0.63 23.57 -16.16
C ILE A 254 1.43 23.54 -17.44
N ARG A 255 2.59 24.22 -17.47
CA ARG A 255 3.44 24.28 -18.66
C ARG A 255 4.56 23.26 -18.63
N LEU A 256 5.34 23.21 -19.70
CA LEU A 256 6.50 22.34 -19.83
C LEU A 256 7.55 22.64 -18.76
N GLU A 257 7.72 23.91 -18.38
CA GLU A 257 8.62 24.36 -17.32
C GLU A 257 8.15 23.92 -15.92
N ASP A 258 6.83 23.86 -15.71
CA ASP A 258 6.24 23.34 -14.48
C ASP A 258 6.50 21.83 -14.35
N LEU A 259 6.35 21.07 -15.45
CA LEU A 259 6.67 19.63 -15.51
C LEU A 259 8.17 19.37 -15.31
N ALA A 260 9.04 20.18 -15.93
CA ALA A 260 10.48 20.10 -15.74
C ALA A 260 10.89 20.34 -14.27
N SER A 261 10.26 21.34 -13.65
CA SER A 261 10.47 21.66 -12.24
C SER A 261 9.89 20.59 -11.31
N ALA A 262 8.75 20.00 -11.67
CA ALA A 262 8.15 18.89 -10.95
C ALA A 262 9.05 17.65 -11.01
N TYR A 263 9.58 17.31 -12.19
CA TYR A 263 10.52 16.21 -12.40
C TYR A 263 11.74 16.33 -11.48
N LYS A 264 12.44 17.47 -11.53
CA LYS A 264 13.62 17.76 -10.68
C LYS A 264 13.36 17.63 -9.18
N ARG A 265 12.11 17.81 -8.74
CA ARG A 265 11.71 17.80 -7.32
C ARG A 265 11.08 16.49 -6.87
N ALA A 266 10.52 15.71 -7.79
CA ALA A 266 9.75 14.51 -7.49
C ALA A 266 10.51 13.22 -7.76
N ILE A 267 11.39 13.21 -8.76
CA ILE A 267 12.10 12.01 -9.22
C ILE A 267 13.54 12.09 -8.74
N TRP A 268 14.00 11.05 -8.03
CA TRP A 268 15.31 11.06 -7.39
C TRP A 268 16.43 11.05 -8.45
N GLY A 269 16.27 10.24 -9.50
CA GLY A 269 17.21 10.17 -10.62
C GLY A 269 17.24 11.38 -11.54
N ALA A 270 16.51 12.48 -11.25
CA ALA A 270 16.38 13.61 -12.16
C ALA A 270 17.70 14.36 -12.44
N SER A 271 18.62 14.39 -11.48
CA SER A 271 19.95 15.00 -11.67
C SER A 271 20.88 14.17 -12.55
N SER A 272 20.58 12.88 -12.72
CA SER A 272 21.38 11.93 -13.50
C SER A 272 20.85 11.74 -14.93
N PHE A 273 19.85 12.53 -15.35
CA PHE A 273 19.33 12.47 -16.70
C PHE A 273 20.41 12.85 -17.71
N PRO A 274 20.59 12.09 -18.82
CA PRO A 274 21.76 12.21 -19.68
C PRO A 274 21.80 13.50 -20.52
N ILE A 275 20.69 14.23 -20.65
CA ILE A 275 20.58 15.41 -21.51
C ILE A 275 20.32 16.67 -20.69
N PRO A 276 21.07 17.78 -20.93
CA PRO A 276 20.80 19.07 -20.31
C PRO A 276 19.34 19.52 -20.48
N GLY A 277 18.77 20.13 -19.44
CA GLY A 277 17.36 20.54 -19.44
C GLY A 277 16.37 19.42 -19.08
N GLY A 278 16.82 18.16 -19.07
CA GLY A 278 15.98 17.02 -18.70
C GLY A 278 14.95 16.66 -19.78
N PRO A 279 14.05 15.69 -19.48
CA PRO A 279 13.12 15.16 -20.48
C PRO A 279 12.11 16.21 -20.99
N PHE A 280 11.84 17.26 -20.22
CA PHE A 280 10.82 18.24 -20.57
C PHE A 280 11.37 19.44 -21.35
N LEU A 281 12.60 19.90 -21.11
CA LEU A 281 13.12 21.11 -21.77
C LEU A 281 14.15 20.82 -22.88
N ALA A 282 14.62 19.57 -23.01
CA ALA A 282 15.53 19.18 -24.09
C ALA A 282 14.81 19.19 -25.46
N ALA A 283 15.60 19.36 -26.53
CA ALA A 283 15.10 19.19 -27.90
C ALA A 283 14.67 17.74 -28.15
N LEU A 284 13.68 17.54 -29.02
CA LEU A 284 13.13 16.20 -29.27
C LEU A 284 14.16 15.27 -29.92
N GLU A 285 14.99 15.82 -30.79
CA GLU A 285 16.05 15.12 -31.50
C GLU A 285 17.09 14.53 -30.53
N ASP A 286 17.43 15.28 -29.48
CA ASP A 286 18.36 14.82 -28.44
C ASP A 286 17.75 13.67 -27.64
N LEU A 287 16.45 13.74 -27.31
CA LEU A 287 15.73 12.71 -26.55
C LEU A 287 15.58 11.40 -27.34
N GLU A 288 15.46 11.46 -28.66
CA GLU A 288 15.44 10.29 -29.55
C GLU A 288 16.86 9.73 -29.81
N GLY A 289 17.90 10.39 -29.28
CA GLY A 289 19.29 9.97 -29.36
C GLY A 289 19.56 8.56 -28.80
N ARG A 290 20.62 7.92 -29.32
CA ARG A 290 21.07 6.60 -28.85
C ARG A 290 21.61 6.69 -27.41
N GLY A 291 21.31 5.70 -26.57
CA GLY A 291 21.83 5.62 -25.20
C GLY A 291 20.98 6.34 -24.14
N VAL A 292 20.04 7.20 -24.55
CA VAL A 292 19.21 7.98 -23.62
C VAL A 292 18.29 7.06 -22.82
N ARG A 293 17.64 6.11 -23.50
CA ARG A 293 16.70 5.16 -22.89
C ARG A 293 17.42 4.21 -21.93
N GLU A 294 18.56 3.70 -22.36
CA GLU A 294 19.42 2.81 -21.58
C GLU A 294 19.88 3.50 -20.28
N ALA A 295 20.29 4.76 -20.36
CA ALA A 295 20.65 5.56 -19.19
C ALA A 295 19.44 5.80 -18.26
N VAL A 296 18.26 6.08 -18.81
CA VAL A 296 17.02 6.25 -18.02
C VAL A 296 16.68 4.97 -17.25
N PHE A 297 16.73 3.81 -17.91
CA PHE A 297 16.44 2.53 -17.24
C PHE A 297 17.49 2.18 -16.18
N ALA A 298 18.78 2.42 -16.47
CA ALA A 298 19.85 2.20 -15.49
C ALA A 298 19.66 3.08 -14.24
N ASN A 299 19.31 4.35 -14.42
CA ASN A 299 19.01 5.27 -13.33
C ASN A 299 17.76 4.84 -12.53
N ALA A 300 16.72 4.36 -13.20
CA ALA A 300 15.48 3.91 -12.57
C ALA A 300 15.66 2.60 -11.77
N ALA A 301 16.57 1.73 -12.20
CA ALA A 301 16.95 0.52 -11.47
C ALA A 301 17.78 0.82 -10.21
N ALA A 302 18.51 1.95 -10.20
CA ALA A 302 19.31 2.40 -9.07
C ALA A 302 18.51 3.21 -8.02
N GLU A 303 17.24 3.55 -8.28
CA GLU A 303 16.42 4.26 -7.29
C GLU A 303 16.15 3.37 -6.07
N PRO A 304 16.44 3.84 -4.85
CA PRO A 304 16.09 3.08 -3.65
C PRO A 304 14.58 2.88 -3.60
N VAL A 305 14.16 1.63 -3.42
CA VAL A 305 12.77 1.29 -3.09
C VAL A 305 12.45 2.02 -1.79
N ALA A 306 11.52 2.97 -1.85
CA ALA A 306 11.14 3.77 -0.69
C ALA A 306 10.43 2.86 0.32
N ASP A 307 11.18 2.35 1.29
CA ASP A 307 10.66 1.66 2.47
C ASP A 307 9.99 2.69 3.38
N GLN A 308 8.70 2.92 3.18
CA GLN A 308 7.85 3.63 4.14
C GLN A 308 6.44 3.06 4.14
N SER A 309 6.25 1.93 4.83
CA SER A 309 5.09 1.65 5.67
C SER A 309 5.19 0.23 6.23
N SER A 310 5.73 0.09 7.44
CA SER A 310 5.53 -1.10 8.27
C SER A 310 4.18 -1.06 9.00
N ALA A 311 3.22 -0.26 8.52
CA ALA A 311 1.87 -0.22 9.06
C ALA A 311 0.99 -1.23 8.34
N VAL A 312 0.54 -2.24 9.09
CA VAL A 312 -0.66 -2.99 8.72
C VAL A 312 -1.83 -2.00 8.76
N GLU A 313 -2.27 -1.54 7.61
CA GLU A 313 -3.56 -0.88 7.48
C GLU A 313 -4.65 -1.95 7.43
N VAL A 314 -5.07 -2.40 8.60
CA VAL A 314 -6.43 -2.92 8.72
C VAL A 314 -7.32 -1.69 8.66
N HIS A 315 -7.88 -1.39 7.49
CA HIS A 315 -8.93 -0.37 7.35
C HIS A 315 -9.94 -0.53 8.49
N ARG A 316 -9.81 0.33 9.52
CA ARG A 316 -10.81 0.55 10.54
C ARG A 316 -11.74 1.57 9.91
N ALA A 317 -12.97 1.17 9.61
CA ALA A 317 -14.01 2.17 9.45
C ALA A 317 -14.07 2.96 10.76
N ASP A 318 -14.07 4.28 10.66
CA ASP A 318 -14.12 5.21 11.77
C ASP A 318 -15.14 4.77 12.82
N LEU A 319 -14.70 4.57 14.06
CA LEU A 319 -15.61 4.58 15.20
C LEU A 319 -16.31 5.95 15.20
N PRO A 320 -17.65 6.02 15.37
CA PRO A 320 -18.31 7.29 15.59
C PRO A 320 -17.61 8.01 16.75
N GLN A 321 -17.10 9.22 16.50
CA GLN A 321 -16.60 10.04 17.59
C GLN A 321 -17.73 10.23 18.59
N GLU A 322 -17.52 9.80 19.84
CA GLU A 322 -18.42 10.16 20.93
C GLU A 322 -18.66 11.66 20.90
N PRO A 323 -19.91 12.13 21.05
CA PRO A 323 -20.18 13.56 21.08
C PRO A 323 -19.39 14.17 22.23
N THR A 324 -18.50 15.10 21.87
CA THR A 324 -17.75 15.94 22.79
C THR A 324 -18.73 16.54 23.80
N LYS A 325 -18.60 16.13 25.06
CA LYS A 325 -19.32 16.73 26.19
C LYS A 325 -19.04 18.23 26.17
N ARG A 326 -20.00 19.03 25.71
CA ARG A 326 -20.01 20.48 25.88
C ARG A 326 -19.86 20.77 27.37
N GLY A 327 -18.83 21.53 27.71
CA GLY A 327 -18.54 21.93 29.08
C GLY A 327 -19.71 22.67 29.71
N ALA A 328 -20.17 22.16 30.84
CA ALA A 328 -20.89 22.96 31.82
C ALA A 328 -19.88 23.93 32.49
N PRO A 329 -20.27 25.18 32.80
CA PRO A 329 -19.36 26.18 33.33
C PRO A 329 -19.00 25.83 34.79
N LYS A 330 -17.71 25.62 35.07
CA LYS A 330 -17.21 25.58 36.44
C LYS A 330 -17.14 27.02 36.98
N GLY A 331 -18.07 27.35 37.87
CA GLY A 331 -17.91 28.48 38.78
C GLY A 331 -16.66 28.27 39.65
N SER A 332 -15.77 29.26 39.63
CA SER A 332 -14.61 29.28 40.54
C SER A 332 -15.03 29.91 41.86
N LEU A 333 -14.99 29.11 42.92
CA LEU A 333 -14.98 29.60 44.30
C LEU A 333 -13.68 29.14 44.95
N ARG A 334 -12.94 30.16 45.41
CA ARG A 334 -11.92 30.18 46.47
C ARG A 334 -10.49 29.75 46.13
N SER A 335 -9.64 30.78 46.03
CA SER A 335 -8.37 30.80 46.76
C SER A 335 -8.45 31.85 47.89
N LYS A 336 -8.28 31.40 49.13
CA LYS A 336 -7.85 32.25 50.26
C LYS A 336 -6.81 31.45 51.04
N GLY A 337 -5.59 31.95 51.05
CA GLY A 337 -4.50 31.47 51.89
C GLY A 337 -4.01 32.59 52.81
N SER A 338 -3.76 32.19 54.06
CA SER A 338 -3.00 32.86 55.14
C SER A 338 -3.69 33.97 55.96
N ARG A 339 -3.94 33.68 57.24
CA ARG A 339 -3.23 34.20 58.43
C ARG A 339 -3.99 33.84 59.72
N GLY A 340 -3.25 33.48 60.78
CA GLY A 340 -3.68 33.66 62.17
C GLY A 340 -3.89 32.40 63.02
N SER A 341 -2.87 32.07 63.82
CA SER A 341 -2.90 31.69 65.26
C SER A 341 -4.12 30.96 65.86
N ASP A 342 -3.86 29.84 66.56
CA ASP A 342 -3.86 29.74 68.03
C ASP A 342 -4.29 28.34 68.55
N LYS A 343 -3.63 27.87 69.62
CA LYS A 343 -3.98 26.79 70.60
C LYS A 343 -4.21 25.35 70.11
N SER A 344 -3.38 24.37 70.50
CA SER A 344 -3.14 23.73 71.81
C SER A 344 -3.98 22.46 72.06
N SER A 345 -3.29 21.43 72.56
CA SER A 345 -3.80 20.28 73.34
C SER A 345 -4.56 19.20 72.55
N ARG A 346 -4.55 17.90 72.86
CA ARG A 346 -3.71 16.92 73.60
C ARG A 346 -4.55 15.62 73.52
N LYS A 347 -3.88 14.46 73.47
CA LYS A 347 -4.42 13.11 73.82
C LYS A 347 -5.52 12.55 72.90
N ALA A 348 -5.76 11.24 72.78
CA ALA A 348 -5.05 9.99 73.06
C ALA A 348 -6.00 8.86 72.60
N SER A 349 -5.41 7.73 72.16
CA SER A 349 -5.87 6.34 72.38
C SER A 349 -7.17 5.79 71.77
N GLY A 350 -7.08 4.49 71.42
CA GLY A 350 -8.17 3.54 71.16
C GLY A 350 -8.15 3.03 69.71
N GLU A 351 -7.42 1.98 69.32
CA GLU A 351 -7.64 0.55 69.58
C GLU A 351 -9.11 0.09 69.51
N LEU A 352 -9.41 -0.77 68.52
CA LEU A 352 -10.27 -1.98 68.55
C LEU A 352 -10.45 -2.47 67.09
N ARG A 353 -9.68 -3.48 66.65
CA ARG A 353 -10.08 -4.90 66.54
C ARG A 353 -11.43 -5.15 65.87
N GLY A 354 -11.36 -5.72 64.67
CA GLY A 354 -11.83 -7.08 64.44
C GLY A 354 -13.17 -7.26 63.72
N VAL A 355 -13.11 -8.11 62.69
CA VAL A 355 -13.89 -9.35 62.52
C VAL A 355 -14.50 -9.47 61.12
N LEU A 356 -14.05 -10.53 60.45
CA LEU A 356 -14.51 -11.23 59.24
C LEU A 356 -14.25 -10.60 57.87
#